data_AF-A0A5N5L6C1-F1
#
_entry.id   AF-A0A5N5L6C1-F1
#
_cell.length_a   1.000
_cell.length_b   1.000
_cell.length_c   1.000
_cell.angle_alpha   90.00
_cell.angle_beta   90.00
_cell.angle_gamma   90.00
#
_symmetry.space_group_name_H-M   'P 1'
#
loop_
_entity.id
_entity.type
_entity.pdbx_description
1 polymer ?
#
loop_
_entity_poly.entity_id
_entity_poly.type
_entity_poly.pdbx_seq_one_letter_code
_entity_poly.pdbx_strand_id
1 'polypeptide(L)'
;MVTYNLALILKNPLNEAEFLLVKQNPPPKFGVEEYDTFVDSDLWDLPSTKLDLEDGELESGAIVIEGLEKTELGKFDVESAINKVLEQVGFKVSDGGEWRFLKLVEEAEFGPGLPVHRVYIVGRLLPGNQNLPELCKWMSVQSCLSWLVDVKKSSERVGPMVVLGLINDSAQSSEKVNATLHYQEYPPGVIIVPMKSRTAKPFHTTNLVIFAPKSVKNESEDYNFVAHGDALIVDPGCQADFHEELLNIVAALSKKLVVFVTHHHGDHVDGLSVIQKCNPNATLLAHENTMRRIRKDDWSLGHISVSGGEDICIGGQRLNIIFAPGHTDGHLALLHVETHSLIVGDHCVGQGSALLDIASGGNMADYFQSTYKFIELAPHILIPMHGRVNLWPKHMLCGYLKNRRSRELSILEAIENGAKTLFDIVANVYSGIDRSLWSHAASNVRLHVDHLTQQNKLPKDITYGDKMNGYWGKGGGFSVDTFNCSLVAFAEKVGKIEPNVDGYFVVGLIRGYCLVGIFNSEAPKNLWNGFSIQMDLHIP
;
A
#
# COMPACT_ATOMS: atom_id res chain seq x y z
N MET A 1 14.29 -7.85 -15.26
CA MET A 1 14.21 -9.25 -14.76
C MET A 1 12.80 -9.46 -14.21
N VAL A 2 12.21 -10.64 -14.40
CA VAL A 2 10.86 -11.00 -13.91
C VAL A 2 11.02 -12.19 -12.95
N THR A 3 10.22 -12.21 -11.89
CA THR A 3 10.18 -13.34 -10.95
C THR A 3 9.08 -14.31 -11.35
N TYR A 4 9.40 -15.60 -11.45
CA TYR A 4 8.41 -16.64 -11.70
C TYR A 4 8.16 -17.43 -10.41
N ASN A 5 6.90 -17.70 -10.09
CA ASN A 5 6.49 -18.51 -8.94
C ASN A 5 5.58 -19.64 -9.40
N LEU A 6 5.79 -20.84 -8.90
CA LEU A 6 4.92 -21.99 -9.12
C LEU A 6 3.93 -22.11 -7.96
N ALA A 7 2.64 -22.24 -8.27
CA ALA A 7 1.59 -22.62 -7.32
C ALA A 7 0.96 -23.95 -7.76
N LEU A 8 0.87 -24.90 -6.82
CA LEU A 8 0.27 -26.20 -7.10
C LEU A 8 -1.17 -26.30 -6.61
N ILE A 9 -2.04 -26.77 -7.49
CA ILE A 9 -3.41 -27.16 -7.17
C ILE A 9 -3.41 -28.69 -7.05
N LEU A 10 -3.17 -29.19 -5.85
CA LEU A 10 -3.19 -30.62 -5.55
C LEU A 10 -4.64 -31.06 -5.30
N LYS A 11 -5.17 -31.92 -6.17
CA LYS A 11 -6.56 -32.41 -6.09
C LYS A 11 -6.69 -33.56 -5.10
N ASN A 12 -7.76 -33.52 -4.30
CA ASN A 12 -8.10 -34.61 -3.39
C ASN A 12 -8.56 -35.84 -4.21
N PRO A 13 -7.91 -37.01 -4.08
CA PRO A 13 -8.28 -38.22 -4.81
C PRO A 13 -9.60 -38.84 -4.36
N LEU A 14 -10.08 -38.50 -3.16
CA LEU A 14 -11.35 -38.97 -2.63
C LEU A 14 -12.51 -38.00 -2.92
N ASN A 15 -12.21 -36.75 -3.29
CA ASN A 15 -13.20 -35.72 -3.60
C ASN A 15 -12.66 -34.70 -4.61
N GLU A 16 -12.99 -34.87 -5.90
CA GLU A 16 -12.43 -34.03 -6.97
C GLU A 16 -12.78 -32.52 -6.86
N ALA A 17 -13.81 -32.18 -6.07
CA ALA A 17 -14.19 -30.80 -5.78
C ALA A 17 -13.21 -30.10 -4.82
N GLU A 18 -12.39 -30.86 -4.10
CA GLU A 18 -11.45 -30.35 -3.12
C GLU A 18 -10.02 -30.26 -3.66
N PHE A 19 -9.27 -29.34 -3.08
CA PHE A 19 -7.86 -29.14 -3.32
C PHE A 19 -7.16 -28.78 -2.01
N LEU A 20 -5.85 -29.01 -1.98
CA LEU A 20 -5.04 -28.83 -0.79
C LEU A 20 -4.69 -27.37 -0.59
N LEU A 21 -4.93 -26.85 0.61
CA LEU A 21 -4.35 -25.61 1.10
C LEU A 21 -3.31 -25.91 2.17
N VAL A 22 -2.30 -25.05 2.24
CA VAL A 22 -1.29 -25.05 3.31
C VAL A 22 -1.39 -23.76 4.11
N LYS A 23 -1.26 -23.89 5.43
CA LYS A 23 -1.20 -22.77 6.36
C LYS A 23 0.08 -21.97 6.10
N GLN A 24 -0.07 -20.67 5.84
CA GLN A 24 1.03 -19.76 5.57
C GLN A 24 1.72 -19.36 6.88
N ASN A 25 3.05 -19.26 6.84
CA ASN A 25 3.82 -18.79 7.98
C ASN A 25 3.60 -17.28 8.18
N PRO A 26 3.25 -16.83 9.39
CA PRO A 26 3.23 -15.41 9.68
C PRO A 26 4.64 -14.83 9.63
N PRO A 27 4.79 -13.52 9.41
CA PRO A 27 6.10 -12.86 9.46
C PRO A 27 6.76 -13.02 10.84
N PRO A 28 8.10 -12.87 10.93
CA PRO A 28 8.81 -12.98 12.20
C PRO A 28 8.30 -11.98 13.24
N LYS A 29 8.23 -12.45 14.48
CA LYS A 29 7.92 -11.61 15.65
C LYS A 29 8.93 -10.49 15.82
N PHE A 30 8.49 -9.39 16.43
CA PHE A 30 9.30 -8.20 16.64
C PHE A 30 10.25 -8.31 17.83
N GLY A 31 10.01 -9.25 18.75
CA GLY A 31 10.73 -9.36 20.02
C GLY A 31 10.28 -8.31 21.04
N VAL A 32 9.07 -7.78 20.89
CA VAL A 32 8.49 -6.74 21.75
C VAL A 32 7.12 -7.24 22.20
N GLU A 33 6.99 -7.54 23.49
CA GLU A 33 5.81 -8.21 24.06
C GLU A 33 4.49 -7.52 23.69
N GLU A 34 4.42 -6.19 23.83
CA GLU A 34 3.24 -5.40 23.45
C GLU A 34 2.78 -5.71 22.02
N TYR A 35 3.70 -5.72 21.06
CA TYR A 35 3.38 -5.90 19.65
C TYR A 35 3.17 -7.36 19.26
N ASP A 36 3.92 -8.27 19.86
CA ASP A 36 3.83 -9.71 19.57
C ASP A 36 2.54 -10.35 20.13
N THR A 37 1.77 -9.62 20.95
CA THR A 37 0.42 -10.02 21.37
C THR A 37 -0.64 -9.81 20.29
N PHE A 38 -0.39 -8.93 19.31
CA PHE A 38 -1.33 -8.68 18.21
C PHE A 38 -1.11 -9.70 17.09
N VAL A 39 -1.87 -10.80 17.17
CA VAL A 39 -1.76 -11.93 16.22
C VAL A 39 -2.83 -11.85 15.14
N ASP A 40 -2.40 -11.92 13.89
CA ASP A 40 -3.25 -12.06 12.71
C ASP A 40 -3.86 -13.48 12.64
N SER A 41 -5.08 -13.60 12.12
CA SER A 41 -5.70 -14.91 11.91
C SER A 41 -4.91 -15.77 10.93
N ASP A 42 -5.05 -17.07 11.07
CA ASP A 42 -4.45 -18.04 10.16
C ASP A 42 -4.84 -17.78 8.70
N LEU A 43 -3.83 -17.79 7.84
CA LEU A 43 -3.96 -17.63 6.40
C LEU A 43 -3.67 -18.98 5.72
N TRP A 44 -4.59 -19.42 4.88
CA TRP A 44 -4.48 -20.66 4.10
C TRP A 44 -4.42 -20.31 2.62
N ASP A 45 -3.44 -20.84 1.89
CA ASP A 45 -3.32 -20.59 0.45
C ASP A 45 -2.76 -21.83 -0.26
N LEU A 46 -2.70 -21.78 -1.60
CA LEU A 46 -2.09 -22.84 -2.38
C LEU A 46 -0.61 -23.01 -2.01
N PRO A 47 -0.10 -24.25 -1.91
CA PRO A 47 1.32 -24.47 -1.68
C PRO A 47 2.10 -23.99 -2.92
N SER A 48 3.20 -23.26 -2.68
CA SER A 48 3.91 -22.55 -3.74
C SER A 48 5.40 -22.40 -3.47
N THR A 49 6.16 -22.12 -4.52
CA THR A 49 7.60 -21.87 -4.44
C THR A 49 8.05 -20.96 -5.60
N LYS A 50 9.25 -20.40 -5.47
CA LYS A 50 9.90 -19.68 -6.58
C LYS A 50 10.32 -20.68 -7.66
N LEU A 51 10.14 -20.28 -8.91
CA LEU A 51 10.59 -21.02 -10.08
C LEU A 51 11.98 -20.49 -10.49
N ASP A 52 13.00 -21.31 -10.31
CA ASP A 52 14.38 -20.96 -10.63
C ASP A 52 14.71 -21.31 -12.09
N LEU A 53 15.64 -20.56 -12.69
CA LEU A 53 16.14 -20.86 -14.03
C LEU A 53 16.93 -22.16 -14.01
N GLU A 54 16.90 -22.88 -15.13
CA GLU A 54 17.63 -24.13 -15.29
C GLU A 54 19.12 -23.85 -15.54
N ASP A 55 20.00 -24.38 -14.69
CA ASP A 55 21.45 -24.33 -14.84
C ASP A 55 21.95 -25.68 -15.41
N GLY A 56 21.97 -25.87 -16.75
CA GLY A 56 22.59 -27.05 -17.39
C GLY A 56 21.82 -27.68 -18.56
N GLU A 57 22.26 -28.87 -18.99
CA GLU A 57 21.54 -29.71 -19.97
C GLU A 57 20.38 -30.45 -19.30
N LEU A 58 19.19 -30.37 -19.90
CA LEU A 58 17.97 -31.09 -19.52
C LEU A 58 18.24 -32.59 -19.34
N GLU A 59 18.37 -33.06 -18.08
CA GLU A 59 18.05 -34.45 -17.81
C GLU A 59 16.54 -34.61 -18.04
N SER A 60 16.14 -35.55 -18.90
CA SER A 60 14.74 -35.83 -19.21
C SER A 60 13.96 -36.03 -17.91
N GLY A 61 13.15 -35.03 -17.53
CA GLY A 61 12.42 -35.03 -16.29
C GLY A 61 11.51 -36.25 -16.14
N ALA A 62 11.40 -36.78 -14.92
CA ALA A 62 10.54 -37.93 -14.62
C ALA A 62 9.05 -37.55 -14.63
N ILE A 63 8.74 -36.25 -14.55
CA ILE A 63 7.37 -35.71 -14.53
C ILE A 63 6.97 -35.21 -15.91
N VAL A 64 5.96 -35.85 -16.52
CA VAL A 64 5.31 -35.34 -17.73
C VAL A 64 4.18 -34.39 -17.32
N ILE A 65 4.28 -33.12 -17.72
CA ILE A 65 3.29 -32.09 -17.43
C ILE A 65 2.55 -31.75 -18.73
N GLU A 66 1.29 -32.16 -18.83
CA GLU A 66 0.48 -31.93 -20.02
C GLU A 66 0.28 -30.42 -20.27
N GLY A 67 0.58 -29.97 -21.49
CA GLY A 67 0.34 -28.60 -21.96
C GLY A 67 1.49 -27.63 -21.69
N LEU A 68 2.53 -28.04 -20.95
CA LEU A 68 3.69 -27.21 -20.67
C LEU A 68 4.54 -26.97 -21.92
N GLU A 69 4.59 -27.94 -22.83
CA GLU A 69 5.34 -27.89 -24.10
C GLU A 69 4.90 -26.77 -25.04
N LYS A 70 3.74 -26.16 -24.78
CA LYS A 70 3.19 -25.04 -25.56
C LYS A 70 3.53 -23.67 -24.96
N THR A 71 4.36 -23.63 -23.92
CA THR A 71 4.68 -22.43 -23.15
C THR A 71 6.17 -22.09 -23.24
N GLU A 72 6.53 -20.83 -22.94
CA GLU A 72 7.94 -20.41 -22.84
C GLU A 72 8.61 -20.84 -21.51
N LEU A 73 8.02 -21.79 -20.78
CA LEU A 73 8.48 -22.22 -19.46
C LEU A 73 9.57 -23.30 -19.51
N GLY A 74 9.94 -23.80 -20.69
CA GLY A 74 10.98 -24.82 -20.87
C GLY A 74 12.42 -24.38 -20.52
N LYS A 75 12.60 -23.18 -19.94
CA LYS A 75 13.86 -22.64 -19.43
C LYS A 75 13.97 -22.70 -17.89
N PHE A 76 12.95 -23.24 -17.24
CA PHE A 76 12.81 -23.28 -15.79
C PHE A 76 12.79 -24.72 -15.28
N ASP A 77 13.36 -24.93 -14.11
CA ASP A 77 13.33 -26.23 -13.42
C ASP A 77 11.98 -26.43 -12.69
N VAL A 78 10.96 -26.77 -13.48
CA VAL A 78 9.60 -27.00 -12.99
C VAL A 78 9.51 -28.26 -12.11
N GLU A 79 10.28 -29.30 -12.41
CA GLU A 79 10.28 -30.55 -11.65
C GLU A 79 10.82 -30.35 -10.22
N SER A 80 11.95 -29.66 -10.07
CA SER A 80 12.48 -29.29 -8.75
C SER A 80 11.51 -28.41 -7.98
N ALA A 81 10.84 -27.48 -8.67
CA ALA A 81 9.81 -26.66 -8.04
C ALA A 81 8.61 -27.49 -7.56
N ILE A 82 8.14 -28.48 -8.34
CA ILE A 82 7.08 -29.41 -7.91
C ILE A 82 7.53 -30.20 -6.67
N ASN A 83 8.74 -30.77 -6.70
CA ASN A 83 9.32 -31.51 -5.57
C ASN A 83 9.36 -30.66 -4.30
N LYS A 84 9.91 -29.44 -4.38
CA LYS A 84 9.96 -28.49 -3.25
C LYS A 84 8.57 -28.23 -2.67
N VAL A 85 7.55 -28.08 -3.51
CA VAL A 85 6.18 -27.82 -3.04
C VAL A 85 5.58 -29.06 -2.38
N LEU A 86 5.78 -30.25 -2.95
CA LEU A 86 5.29 -31.51 -2.36
C LEU A 86 5.92 -31.79 -0.99
N GLU A 87 7.22 -31.50 -0.83
CA GLU A 87 7.91 -31.62 0.46
C GLU A 87 7.28 -30.73 1.54
N GLN A 88 6.85 -29.50 1.20
CA GLN A 88 6.16 -28.59 2.14
C GLN A 88 4.87 -29.19 2.71
N VAL A 89 4.20 -30.05 1.94
CA VAL A 89 2.90 -30.64 2.29
C VAL A 89 2.99 -32.14 2.61
N GLY A 90 4.21 -32.67 2.74
CA GLY A 90 4.46 -34.05 3.16
C GLY A 90 4.18 -35.12 2.10
N PHE A 91 4.16 -34.75 0.82
CA PHE A 91 4.00 -35.66 -0.31
C PHE A 91 5.30 -35.82 -1.09
N LYS A 92 5.36 -36.86 -1.93
CA LYS A 92 6.42 -37.11 -2.91
C LYS A 92 5.86 -37.09 -4.31
N VAL A 93 6.70 -36.90 -5.32
CA VAL A 93 6.29 -36.97 -6.73
C VAL A 93 5.63 -38.30 -7.08
N SER A 94 6.09 -39.40 -6.47
CA SER A 94 5.48 -40.73 -6.63
C SER A 94 4.04 -40.84 -6.12
N ASP A 95 3.62 -39.89 -5.27
CA ASP A 95 2.25 -39.81 -4.76
C ASP A 95 1.33 -39.05 -5.74
N GLY A 96 1.90 -38.38 -6.75
CA GLY A 96 1.19 -37.75 -7.84
C GLY A 96 0.93 -38.72 -9.00
N GLY A 97 -0.24 -38.63 -9.61
CA GLY A 97 -0.60 -39.29 -10.86
C GLY A 97 -0.37 -38.34 -12.03
N GLU A 98 -1.42 -37.63 -12.41
CA GLU A 98 -1.42 -36.76 -13.59
C GLU A 98 -1.08 -35.31 -13.21
N TRP A 99 -0.24 -34.67 -14.04
CA TRP A 99 0.19 -33.29 -13.90
C TRP A 99 -0.19 -32.50 -15.17
N ARG A 100 -0.79 -31.33 -14.98
CA ARG A 100 -1.27 -30.49 -16.10
C ARG A 100 -1.00 -29.02 -15.85
N PHE A 101 -0.43 -28.34 -16.85
CA PHE A 101 -0.34 -26.89 -16.86
C PHE A 101 -1.75 -26.29 -16.95
N LEU A 102 -2.10 -25.40 -16.01
CA LEU A 102 -3.41 -24.74 -16.01
C LEU A 102 -3.33 -23.40 -16.72
N LYS A 103 -2.49 -22.49 -16.21
CA LYS A 103 -2.35 -21.12 -16.73
C LYS A 103 -1.11 -20.42 -16.18
N LEU A 104 -0.73 -19.35 -16.86
CA LEU A 104 0.23 -18.34 -16.41
C LEU A 104 -0.53 -17.06 -16.10
N VAL A 105 -0.35 -16.51 -14.91
CA VAL A 105 -0.93 -15.22 -14.50
C VAL A 105 0.18 -14.20 -14.36
N GLU A 106 0.14 -13.14 -15.15
CA GLU A 106 0.99 -11.96 -14.97
C GLU A 106 0.35 -11.08 -13.90
N GLU A 107 0.99 -10.94 -12.74
CA GLU A 107 0.46 -10.12 -11.66
C GLU A 107 0.66 -8.63 -11.95
N ALA A 108 -0.30 -7.81 -11.51
CA ALA A 108 -0.21 -6.37 -11.65
C ALA A 108 1.02 -5.78 -10.91
N GLU A 109 1.61 -4.73 -11.49
CA GLU A 109 2.86 -4.13 -11.02
C GLU A 109 2.64 -3.05 -9.97
N PHE A 110 2.49 -3.48 -8.72
CA PHE A 110 2.29 -2.56 -7.58
C PHE A 110 3.54 -1.80 -7.13
N GLY A 111 4.72 -2.39 -7.37
CA GLY A 111 6.03 -1.84 -6.96
C GLY A 111 6.21 -1.63 -5.44
N PRO A 112 7.43 -1.26 -5.01
CA PRO A 112 8.68 -1.54 -5.71
C PRO A 112 8.97 -3.06 -5.68
N GLY A 113 9.59 -3.57 -6.74
CA GLY A 113 9.86 -4.99 -6.88
C GLY A 113 9.87 -5.41 -8.35
N LEU A 114 10.43 -6.59 -8.63
CA LEU A 114 10.36 -7.15 -9.97
C LEU A 114 8.91 -7.57 -10.28
N PRO A 115 8.48 -7.51 -11.56
CA PRO A 115 7.22 -8.11 -11.97
C PRO A 115 7.16 -9.58 -11.57
N VAL A 116 5.97 -10.07 -11.24
CA VAL A 116 5.76 -11.44 -10.76
C VAL A 116 4.82 -12.16 -11.70
N HIS A 117 5.28 -13.28 -12.25
CA HIS A 117 4.49 -14.18 -13.06
C HIS A 117 4.23 -15.47 -12.26
N ARG A 118 2.99 -15.93 -12.23
CA ARG A 118 2.59 -17.10 -11.45
C ARG A 118 2.12 -18.22 -12.36
N VAL A 119 2.84 -19.34 -12.30
CA VAL A 119 2.55 -20.57 -13.02
C VAL A 119 1.64 -21.43 -12.15
N TYR A 120 0.50 -21.83 -12.67
CA TYR A 120 -0.42 -22.75 -12.01
C TYR A 120 -0.32 -24.13 -12.65
N ILE A 121 -0.03 -25.15 -11.84
CA ILE A 121 -0.03 -26.55 -12.25
C ILE A 121 -1.02 -27.30 -11.38
N VAL A 122 -1.83 -28.15 -12.01
CA VAL A 122 -2.76 -29.05 -11.34
C VAL A 122 -2.11 -30.42 -11.25
N GLY A 123 -2.04 -30.97 -10.04
CA GLY A 123 -1.60 -32.33 -9.78
C GLY A 123 -2.72 -33.15 -9.15
N ARG A 124 -2.95 -34.36 -9.63
CA ARG A 124 -3.90 -35.30 -9.01
C ARG A 124 -3.13 -36.29 -8.14
N LEU A 125 -3.34 -36.28 -6.83
CA LEU A 125 -2.73 -37.27 -5.95
C LEU A 125 -3.34 -38.65 -6.18
N LEU A 126 -2.59 -39.71 -5.92
CA LEU A 126 -3.06 -41.09 -6.00
C LEU A 126 -3.77 -41.52 -4.69
N PRO A 127 -4.75 -42.43 -4.74
CA PRO A 127 -5.36 -43.01 -3.55
C PRO A 127 -4.29 -43.75 -2.71
N GLY A 128 -4.07 -43.32 -1.45
CA GLY A 128 -2.99 -43.81 -0.59
C GLY A 128 -3.11 -43.36 0.87
N ASN A 129 -2.07 -43.58 1.70
CA ASN A 129 -2.07 -43.17 3.11
C ASN A 129 -1.95 -41.64 3.23
N GLN A 130 -3.08 -40.94 3.20
CA GLN A 130 -3.18 -39.49 3.16
C GLN A 130 -3.39 -38.89 4.55
N ASN A 131 -2.52 -39.25 5.50
CA ASN A 131 -2.45 -38.47 6.73
C ASN A 131 -1.96 -37.06 6.37
N LEU A 132 -2.89 -36.10 6.30
CA LEU A 132 -2.52 -34.70 6.07
C LEU A 132 -1.71 -34.20 7.26
N PRO A 133 -0.61 -33.47 7.01
CA PRO A 133 0.03 -32.68 8.06
C PRO A 133 -0.98 -31.72 8.70
N GLU A 134 -0.80 -31.38 9.98
CA GLU A 134 -1.67 -30.42 10.70
C GLU A 134 -1.74 -29.03 10.02
N LEU A 135 -0.72 -28.71 9.23
CA LEU A 135 -0.60 -27.47 8.47
C LEU A 135 -1.30 -27.52 7.10
N CYS A 136 -1.97 -28.62 6.76
CA CYS A 136 -2.66 -28.81 5.49
C CYS A 136 -4.16 -28.99 5.70
N LYS A 137 -4.97 -28.56 4.73
CA LYS A 137 -6.42 -28.71 4.78
C LYS A 137 -7.00 -28.92 3.37
N TRP A 138 -7.95 -29.83 3.25
CA TRP A 138 -8.76 -29.96 2.03
C TRP A 138 -9.87 -28.91 2.01
N MET A 139 -9.96 -28.15 0.93
CA MET A 139 -11.01 -27.14 0.74
C MET A 139 -11.60 -27.19 -0.65
N SER A 140 -12.88 -26.86 -0.75
CA SER A 140 -13.57 -26.65 -2.03
C SER A 140 -13.56 -25.16 -2.40
N VAL A 141 -13.77 -24.85 -3.68
CA VAL A 141 -13.89 -23.46 -4.15
C VAL A 141 -15.03 -22.74 -3.41
N GLN A 142 -16.15 -23.43 -3.17
CA GLN A 142 -17.31 -22.87 -2.47
C GLN A 142 -16.99 -22.54 -1.00
N SER A 143 -16.22 -23.40 -0.33
CA SER A 143 -15.77 -23.16 1.05
C SER A 143 -14.78 -21.99 1.11
N CYS A 144 -13.89 -21.86 0.13
CA CYS A 144 -12.99 -20.71 0.06
C CYS A 144 -13.75 -19.40 -0.19
N LEU A 145 -14.75 -19.43 -1.10
CA LEU A 145 -15.60 -18.27 -1.38
C LEU A 145 -16.33 -17.79 -0.14
N SER A 146 -16.91 -18.68 0.67
CA SER A 146 -17.63 -18.27 1.89
C SER A 146 -16.71 -17.59 2.90
N TRP A 147 -15.44 -18.00 2.99
CA TRP A 147 -14.44 -17.36 3.85
C TRP A 147 -13.93 -16.01 3.32
N LEU A 148 -14.18 -15.69 2.05
CA LEU A 148 -13.73 -14.46 1.41
C LEU A 148 -14.80 -13.37 1.37
N VAL A 149 -16.10 -13.73 1.32
CA VAL A 149 -17.21 -12.78 1.08
C VAL A 149 -18.17 -12.58 2.25
N ASP A 150 -18.15 -13.46 3.25
CA ASP A 150 -18.95 -13.33 4.49
C ASP A 150 -18.02 -13.45 5.70
N VAL A 151 -17.08 -12.49 5.77
CA VAL A 151 -15.97 -12.55 6.71
C VAL A 151 -16.44 -12.25 8.12
N LYS A 152 -16.14 -13.16 9.05
CA LYS A 152 -16.30 -12.94 10.49
C LYS A 152 -14.98 -12.49 11.08
N LYS A 153 -15.04 -11.54 12.03
CA LYS A 153 -13.85 -11.06 12.74
C LYS A 153 -13.10 -12.24 13.37
N SER A 154 -11.79 -12.29 13.12
CA SER A 154 -10.89 -13.34 13.62
C SER A 154 -11.16 -14.75 13.08
N SER A 155 -11.84 -14.90 11.94
CA SER A 155 -11.96 -16.21 11.28
C SER A 155 -10.68 -16.58 10.52
N GLU A 156 -10.58 -17.85 10.12
CA GLU A 156 -9.56 -18.28 9.17
C GLU A 156 -9.70 -17.51 7.84
N ARG A 157 -8.58 -17.34 7.14
CA ARG A 157 -8.46 -16.52 5.93
C ARG A 157 -7.97 -17.36 4.77
N VAL A 158 -8.37 -16.98 3.56
CA VAL A 158 -7.90 -17.60 2.30
C VAL A 158 -7.04 -16.61 1.55
N GLY A 159 -5.86 -17.04 1.09
CA GLY A 159 -4.91 -16.20 0.36
C GLY A 159 -5.22 -15.98 -1.12
N PRO A 160 -4.49 -15.04 -1.76
CA PRO A 160 -4.77 -14.61 -3.12
C PRO A 160 -4.50 -15.67 -4.19
N MET A 161 -3.64 -16.66 -3.96
CA MET A 161 -3.34 -17.64 -5.01
C MET A 161 -4.55 -18.53 -5.31
N VAL A 162 -5.37 -18.85 -4.31
CA VAL A 162 -6.67 -19.50 -4.52
C VAL A 162 -7.56 -18.64 -5.42
N VAL A 163 -7.66 -17.35 -5.13
CA VAL A 163 -8.55 -16.42 -5.86
C VAL A 163 -8.12 -16.29 -7.32
N LEU A 164 -6.84 -15.95 -7.53
CA LEU A 164 -6.25 -15.79 -8.85
C LEU A 164 -6.22 -17.09 -9.65
N GLY A 165 -6.02 -18.24 -8.99
CA GLY A 165 -5.88 -19.54 -9.64
C GLY A 165 -7.19 -20.23 -9.99
N LEU A 166 -8.20 -20.12 -9.11
CA LEU A 166 -9.39 -20.97 -9.15
C LEU A 166 -10.71 -20.18 -9.14
N ILE A 167 -10.74 -19.00 -8.50
CA ILE A 167 -12.00 -18.27 -8.28
C ILE A 167 -12.28 -17.31 -9.43
N ASN A 168 -11.30 -16.50 -9.84
CA ASN A 168 -11.54 -15.46 -10.85
C ASN A 168 -11.96 -16.03 -12.23
N ASP A 169 -11.61 -17.28 -12.53
CA ASP A 169 -12.03 -17.95 -13.77
C ASP A 169 -13.42 -18.61 -13.64
N SER A 170 -13.84 -18.95 -12.42
CA SER A 170 -15.11 -19.64 -12.15
C SER A 170 -16.25 -18.69 -11.79
N ALA A 171 -15.92 -17.59 -11.11
CA ALA A 171 -16.79 -16.42 -11.02
C ALA A 171 -16.70 -15.69 -12.36
N GLN A 172 -17.79 -15.67 -13.13
CA GLN A 172 -17.92 -14.74 -14.26
C GLN A 172 -17.47 -13.36 -13.74
N SER A 173 -16.32 -12.83 -14.17
CA SER A 173 -15.78 -11.57 -13.63
C SER A 173 -16.73 -10.41 -13.93
N SER A 174 -16.67 -9.36 -13.10
CA SER A 174 -17.34 -8.05 -13.29
C SER A 174 -17.21 -7.54 -14.74
N GLU A 175 -18.14 -6.67 -15.16
CA GLU A 175 -18.15 -6.03 -16.47
C GLU A 175 -16.73 -5.78 -16.96
N LYS A 176 -16.40 -6.34 -18.14
CA LYS A 176 -15.04 -6.48 -18.66
C LYS A 176 -14.31 -5.14 -18.63
N VAL A 177 -13.66 -4.86 -17.50
CA VAL A 177 -12.56 -3.92 -17.43
C VAL A 177 -11.55 -4.42 -18.46
N ASN A 178 -11.17 -3.53 -19.37
CA ASN A 178 -10.52 -3.84 -20.65
C ASN A 178 -9.44 -4.93 -20.53
N ALA A 179 -9.34 -5.83 -21.52
CA ALA A 179 -8.39 -6.97 -21.54
C ALA A 179 -6.90 -6.56 -21.49
N THR A 180 -6.61 -5.27 -21.57
CA THR A 180 -5.26 -4.67 -21.45
C THR A 180 -4.97 -4.10 -20.05
N LEU A 181 -5.96 -4.06 -19.15
CA LEU A 181 -5.75 -3.52 -17.81
C LEU A 181 -5.10 -4.57 -16.91
N HIS A 182 -3.92 -4.25 -16.39
CA HIS A 182 -3.26 -5.08 -15.38
C HIS A 182 -3.84 -4.73 -14.00
N TYR A 183 -4.66 -5.62 -13.44
CA TYR A 183 -5.28 -5.44 -12.13
C TYR A 183 -5.16 -6.69 -11.26
N GLN A 184 -5.38 -6.53 -9.96
CA GLN A 184 -5.59 -7.63 -9.03
C GLN A 184 -7.00 -7.53 -8.44
N GLU A 185 -7.78 -8.61 -8.54
CA GLU A 185 -9.02 -8.75 -7.78
C GLU A 185 -8.78 -9.67 -6.58
N TYR A 186 -8.66 -9.09 -5.40
CA TYR A 186 -8.50 -9.83 -4.15
C TYR A 186 -8.83 -8.95 -2.94
N PRO A 187 -9.78 -9.35 -2.08
CA PRO A 187 -10.68 -10.52 -2.24
C PRO A 187 -11.69 -10.31 -3.39
N PRO A 188 -12.49 -11.33 -3.77
CA PRO A 188 -13.49 -11.19 -4.84
C PRO A 188 -14.40 -9.96 -4.64
N GLY A 189 -14.57 -9.18 -5.70
CA GLY A 189 -15.30 -7.91 -5.69
C GLY A 189 -14.47 -6.67 -5.32
N VAL A 190 -13.20 -6.83 -4.92
CA VAL A 190 -12.27 -5.73 -4.64
C VAL A 190 -11.20 -5.70 -5.71
N ILE A 191 -11.37 -4.81 -6.68
CA ILE A 191 -10.45 -4.66 -7.82
C ILE A 191 -9.44 -3.55 -7.49
N ILE A 192 -8.16 -3.84 -7.73
CA ILE A 192 -7.05 -2.92 -7.44
C ILE A 192 -6.21 -2.78 -8.71
N VAL A 193 -6.09 -1.55 -9.19
CA VAL A 193 -5.36 -1.21 -10.42
C VAL A 193 -4.20 -0.29 -10.05
N PRO A 194 -2.93 -0.71 -10.19
CA PRO A 194 -1.79 0.15 -9.92
C PRO A 194 -1.60 1.16 -11.06
N MET A 195 -2.23 2.33 -10.93
CA MET A 195 -2.17 3.40 -11.92
C MET A 195 -0.85 4.16 -11.80
N LYS A 196 -0.11 4.36 -12.90
CA LYS A 196 1.10 5.21 -12.85
C LYS A 196 0.73 6.61 -12.39
N SER A 197 1.42 7.10 -11.36
CA SER A 197 1.06 8.35 -10.66
C SER A 197 2.30 9.19 -10.35
N ARG A 198 2.10 10.38 -9.78
CA ARG A 198 3.20 11.26 -9.34
C ARG A 198 3.65 10.98 -7.89
N THR A 199 3.50 9.73 -7.45
CA THR A 199 3.96 9.27 -6.12
C THR A 199 5.46 9.45 -5.95
N ALA A 200 5.89 9.56 -4.68
CA ALA A 200 7.29 9.51 -4.32
C ALA A 200 7.89 8.11 -4.55
N LYS A 201 9.21 8.07 -4.83
CA LYS A 201 9.98 6.83 -4.89
C LYS A 201 9.98 6.13 -3.52
N PRO A 202 10.07 4.78 -3.48
CA PRO A 202 10.39 3.87 -4.59
C PRO A 202 9.17 3.44 -5.44
N PHE A 203 7.98 3.94 -5.12
CA PHE A 203 6.78 3.63 -5.89
C PHE A 203 6.72 4.42 -7.19
N HIS A 204 5.95 3.91 -8.15
CA HIS A 204 5.69 4.56 -9.42
C HIS A 204 4.19 4.59 -9.73
N THR A 205 3.37 4.06 -8.83
CA THR A 205 1.94 3.84 -8.99
C THR A 205 1.19 4.21 -7.71
N THR A 206 -0.06 4.64 -7.89
CA THR A 206 -1.09 4.73 -6.85
C THR A 206 -2.16 3.68 -7.18
N ASN A 207 -2.62 2.96 -6.17
CA ASN A 207 -3.61 1.92 -6.32
C ASN A 207 -5.01 2.53 -6.43
N LEU A 208 -5.58 2.49 -7.62
CA LEU A 208 -6.99 2.73 -7.84
C LEU A 208 -7.80 1.54 -7.32
N VAL A 209 -8.64 1.73 -6.31
CA VAL A 209 -9.50 0.66 -5.79
C VAL A 209 -10.92 0.84 -6.34
N ILE A 210 -11.50 -0.26 -6.84
CA ILE A 210 -12.80 -0.26 -7.51
C ILE A 210 -13.70 -1.31 -6.87
N PHE A 211 -14.92 -0.89 -6.52
CA PHE A 211 -16.02 -1.78 -6.16
C PHE A 211 -17.13 -1.63 -7.19
N ALA A 212 -17.48 -2.72 -7.88
CA ALA A 212 -18.49 -2.76 -8.93
C ALA A 212 -19.30 -4.07 -8.84
N PRO A 213 -20.15 -4.24 -7.80
CA PRO A 213 -20.92 -5.46 -7.60
C PRO A 213 -21.93 -5.68 -8.73
N LYS A 214 -22.05 -6.94 -9.17
CA LYS A 214 -22.92 -7.33 -10.31
C LYS A 214 -24.41 -7.29 -10.03
N SER A 215 -24.81 -7.56 -8.79
CA SER A 215 -26.19 -7.60 -8.37
C SER A 215 -26.39 -6.63 -7.22
N VAL A 216 -27.19 -5.59 -7.48
CA VAL A 216 -27.67 -4.69 -6.44
C VAL A 216 -28.64 -5.51 -5.58
N LYS A 217 -28.23 -5.83 -4.34
CA LYS A 217 -29.14 -6.45 -3.38
C LYS A 217 -30.17 -5.40 -2.95
N ASN A 218 -31.44 -5.81 -2.85
CA ASN A 218 -32.48 -4.93 -2.29
C ASN A 218 -32.11 -4.57 -0.85
N GLU A 219 -32.28 -3.29 -0.55
CA GLU A 219 -31.86 -2.63 0.69
C GLU A 219 -32.41 -3.34 1.94
N SER A 220 -31.59 -3.40 2.99
CA SER A 220 -32.08 -3.54 4.35
C SER A 220 -32.43 -2.13 4.83
N GLU A 221 -33.70 -1.87 5.15
CA GLU A 221 -34.24 -0.55 5.57
C GLU A 221 -33.64 0.00 6.89
N ASP A 222 -32.72 -0.74 7.52
CA ASP A 222 -32.20 -0.47 8.88
C ASP A 222 -30.89 0.34 8.94
N TYR A 223 -30.26 0.71 7.81
CA TYR A 223 -28.99 1.45 7.80
C TYR A 223 -29.12 2.86 7.22
N ASN A 224 -28.62 3.86 7.94
CA ASN A 224 -28.55 5.25 7.47
C ASN A 224 -27.22 5.48 6.73
N PHE A 225 -27.22 5.30 5.41
CA PHE A 225 -26.04 5.55 4.58
C PHE A 225 -25.95 7.02 4.16
N VAL A 226 -24.75 7.59 4.23
CA VAL A 226 -24.48 8.97 3.80
C VAL A 226 -24.48 9.10 2.27
N ALA A 227 -24.17 8.02 1.55
CA ALA A 227 -24.21 7.96 0.11
C ALA A 227 -24.59 6.56 -0.39
N HIS A 228 -25.22 6.54 -1.57
CA HIS A 228 -25.60 5.32 -2.26
C HIS A 228 -25.08 5.38 -3.70
N GLY A 229 -24.42 4.33 -4.15
CA GLY A 229 -23.91 4.20 -5.51
C GLY A 229 -24.06 2.79 -6.05
N ASP A 230 -23.93 2.65 -7.37
CA ASP A 230 -23.88 1.35 -8.02
C ASP A 230 -22.42 0.85 -8.14
N ALA A 231 -21.46 1.79 -8.14
CA ALA A 231 -20.03 1.53 -8.13
C ALA A 231 -19.28 2.59 -7.30
N LEU A 232 -18.07 2.25 -6.86
CA LEU A 232 -17.17 3.12 -6.13
C LEU A 232 -15.76 3.05 -6.74
N ILE A 233 -15.14 4.23 -6.89
CA ILE A 233 -13.72 4.40 -7.14
C ILE A 233 -13.07 5.08 -5.93
N VAL A 234 -11.92 4.58 -5.48
CA VAL A 234 -11.09 5.20 -4.44
C VAL A 234 -9.76 5.68 -5.03
N ASP A 235 -9.40 6.93 -4.76
CA ASP A 235 -8.12 7.58 -5.12
C ASP A 235 -7.77 7.47 -6.62
N PRO A 236 -8.47 8.20 -7.50
CA PRO A 236 -8.27 8.18 -8.95
C PRO A 236 -6.98 8.86 -9.45
N GLY A 237 -5.99 9.03 -8.60
CA GLY A 237 -4.77 9.73 -8.96
C GLY A 237 -3.92 8.95 -9.97
N CYS A 238 -3.61 9.60 -11.08
CA CYS A 238 -2.78 9.05 -12.15
C CYS A 238 -2.10 10.19 -12.93
N GLN A 239 -1.03 9.86 -13.65
CA GLN A 239 -0.37 10.82 -14.54
C GLN A 239 -1.22 11.08 -15.78
N ALA A 240 -1.00 12.23 -16.43
CA ALA A 240 -1.76 12.65 -17.61
C ALA A 240 -1.76 11.61 -18.74
N ASP A 241 -0.64 10.92 -18.96
CA ASP A 241 -0.50 9.87 -19.97
C ASP A 241 -1.41 8.66 -19.73
N PHE A 242 -1.94 8.51 -18.51
CA PHE A 242 -2.84 7.42 -18.09
C PHE A 242 -4.29 7.87 -17.93
N HIS A 243 -4.64 9.11 -18.32
CA HIS A 243 -6.01 9.60 -18.28
C HIS A 243 -6.96 8.84 -19.22
N GLU A 244 -6.49 8.36 -20.37
CA GLU A 244 -7.30 7.54 -21.27
C GLU A 244 -7.66 6.19 -20.65
N GLU A 245 -6.70 5.57 -19.95
CA GLU A 245 -6.93 4.34 -19.20
C GLU A 245 -7.96 4.55 -18.10
N LEU A 246 -7.82 5.61 -17.29
CA LEU A 246 -8.82 5.97 -16.28
C LEU A 246 -10.20 6.24 -16.90
N LEU A 247 -10.26 6.94 -18.03
CA LEU A 247 -11.52 7.18 -18.75
C LEU A 247 -12.19 5.87 -19.17
N ASN A 248 -11.42 4.92 -19.72
CA ASN A 248 -11.92 3.61 -20.12
C ASN A 248 -12.44 2.81 -18.93
N ILE A 249 -11.75 2.86 -17.79
CA ILE A 249 -12.21 2.26 -16.53
C ILE A 249 -13.55 2.87 -16.12
N VAL A 250 -13.63 4.20 -16.04
CA VAL A 250 -14.84 4.90 -15.59
C VAL A 250 -16.02 4.69 -16.55
N ALA A 251 -15.75 4.62 -17.86
CA ALA A 251 -16.77 4.35 -18.88
C ALA A 251 -17.35 2.93 -18.80
N ALA A 252 -16.58 1.98 -18.26
CA ALA A 252 -17.03 0.62 -17.99
C ALA A 252 -17.81 0.48 -16.68
N LEU A 253 -17.86 1.53 -15.84
CA LEU A 253 -18.63 1.56 -14.61
C LEU A 253 -20.02 2.16 -14.81
N SER A 254 -20.88 1.93 -13.83
CA SER A 254 -22.22 2.50 -13.75
C SER A 254 -22.20 4.04 -13.66
N LYS A 255 -23.30 4.65 -14.11
CA LYS A 255 -23.43 6.12 -14.08
C LYS A 255 -23.57 6.68 -12.67
N LYS A 256 -24.13 5.93 -11.72
CA LYS A 256 -24.26 6.33 -10.31
C LYS A 256 -22.99 5.99 -9.54
N LEU A 257 -21.90 6.65 -9.94
CA LEU A 257 -20.56 6.43 -9.40
C LEU A 257 -20.35 7.28 -8.14
N VAL A 258 -19.90 6.63 -7.07
CA VAL A 258 -19.31 7.30 -5.92
C VAL A 258 -17.81 7.37 -6.13
N VAL A 259 -17.21 8.53 -5.89
CA VAL A 259 -15.76 8.71 -5.87
C VAL A 259 -15.38 9.00 -4.43
N PHE A 260 -14.45 8.27 -3.87
CA PHE A 260 -13.92 8.51 -2.52
C PHE A 260 -12.46 8.87 -2.64
N VAL A 261 -12.02 9.91 -1.92
CA VAL A 261 -10.59 10.22 -1.81
C VAL A 261 -10.15 10.17 -0.36
N THR A 262 -9.08 9.42 -0.11
CA THR A 262 -8.53 9.22 1.23
C THR A 262 -7.96 10.52 1.77
N HIS A 263 -7.26 11.29 0.93
CA HIS A 263 -6.73 12.61 1.24
C HIS A 263 -6.41 13.40 -0.04
N HIS A 264 -5.84 14.60 0.11
CA HIS A 264 -5.75 15.61 -0.95
C HIS A 264 -4.44 15.60 -1.76
N HIS A 265 -3.49 14.70 -1.49
CA HIS A 265 -2.23 14.69 -2.23
C HIS A 265 -2.46 14.37 -3.70
N GLY A 266 -1.63 14.96 -4.57
CA GLY A 266 -1.87 15.02 -6.01
C GLY A 266 -2.04 13.64 -6.64
N ASP A 267 -1.18 12.71 -6.26
CA ASP A 267 -1.19 11.32 -6.72
C ASP A 267 -2.40 10.50 -6.26
N HIS A 268 -3.33 11.07 -5.49
CA HIS A 268 -4.65 10.51 -5.17
C HIS A 268 -5.81 11.23 -5.88
N VAL A 269 -5.63 12.52 -6.20
CA VAL A 269 -6.71 13.39 -6.71
C VAL A 269 -6.56 13.81 -8.16
N ASP A 270 -5.40 13.59 -8.79
CA ASP A 270 -5.08 14.10 -10.13
C ASP A 270 -6.07 13.65 -11.22
N GLY A 271 -6.66 12.45 -11.09
CA GLY A 271 -7.66 11.94 -12.04
C GLY A 271 -9.10 12.38 -11.77
N LEU A 272 -9.38 13.17 -10.71
CA LEU A 272 -10.73 13.70 -10.45
C LEU A 272 -11.27 14.51 -11.64
N SER A 273 -10.40 15.29 -12.29
CA SER A 273 -10.77 16.10 -13.45
C SER A 273 -11.22 15.27 -14.65
N VAL A 274 -10.73 14.03 -14.78
CA VAL A 274 -11.13 13.07 -15.81
C VAL A 274 -12.52 12.53 -15.50
N ILE A 275 -12.72 12.05 -14.26
CA ILE A 275 -14.00 11.48 -13.82
C ILE A 275 -15.13 12.50 -13.93
N GLN A 276 -14.92 13.73 -13.46
CA GLN A 276 -15.93 14.79 -13.56
C GLN A 276 -16.37 15.05 -15.00
N LYS A 277 -15.44 14.98 -15.97
CA LYS A 277 -15.75 15.22 -17.39
C LYS A 277 -16.52 14.07 -18.02
N CYS A 278 -16.14 12.82 -17.74
CA CYS A 278 -16.77 11.65 -18.37
C CYS A 278 -18.00 11.11 -17.61
N ASN A 279 -18.12 11.41 -16.31
CA ASN A 279 -19.26 11.02 -15.47
C ASN A 279 -19.78 12.21 -14.63
N PRO A 280 -20.59 13.11 -15.22
CA PRO A 280 -21.09 14.30 -14.53
C PRO A 280 -22.09 14.03 -13.40
N ASN A 281 -22.54 12.78 -13.24
CA ASN A 281 -23.42 12.37 -12.15
C ASN A 281 -22.64 11.76 -10.97
N ALA A 282 -21.32 11.66 -11.09
CA ALA A 282 -20.49 11.14 -10.01
C ALA A 282 -20.55 12.06 -8.79
N THR A 283 -20.52 11.47 -7.60
CA THR A 283 -20.51 12.20 -6.33
C THR A 283 -19.20 11.95 -5.61
N LEU A 284 -18.46 13.01 -5.29
CA LEU A 284 -17.21 12.93 -4.53
C LEU A 284 -17.46 12.93 -3.02
N LEU A 285 -16.85 12.01 -2.31
CA LEU A 285 -16.82 11.92 -0.86
C LEU A 285 -15.38 12.12 -0.39
N ALA A 286 -15.20 13.03 0.56
CA ALA A 286 -13.91 13.24 1.20
C ALA A 286 -14.09 13.96 2.54
N HIS A 287 -13.05 13.98 3.36
CA HIS A 287 -13.03 14.81 4.55
C HIS A 287 -13.09 16.30 4.19
N GLU A 288 -13.71 17.13 5.04
CA GLU A 288 -13.83 18.57 4.79
C GLU A 288 -12.46 19.25 4.60
N ASN A 289 -11.47 18.91 5.41
CA ASN A 289 -10.10 19.44 5.27
C ASN A 289 -9.43 18.98 3.96
N THR A 290 -9.77 17.80 3.45
CA THR A 290 -9.30 17.30 2.16
C THR A 290 -9.98 18.08 1.03
N MET A 291 -11.30 18.25 1.09
CA MET A 291 -12.07 19.04 0.10
C MET A 291 -11.57 20.48 -0.03
N ARG A 292 -11.21 21.14 1.08
CA ARG A 292 -10.67 22.52 1.07
C ARG A 292 -9.35 22.65 0.30
N ARG A 293 -8.61 21.56 0.10
CA ARG A 293 -7.31 21.51 -0.57
C ARG A 293 -7.38 20.97 -2.00
N ILE A 294 -8.51 20.39 -2.40
CA ILE A 294 -8.78 20.00 -3.79
C ILE A 294 -9.11 21.26 -4.60
N ARG A 295 -8.51 21.41 -5.78
CA ARG A 295 -8.73 22.60 -6.62
C ARG A 295 -10.08 22.48 -7.30
N LYS A 296 -10.73 23.63 -7.53
CA LYS A 296 -12.00 23.69 -8.28
C LYS A 296 -11.90 23.15 -9.70
N ASP A 297 -10.73 23.29 -10.33
CA ASP A 297 -10.48 22.74 -11.68
C ASP A 297 -10.39 21.21 -11.67
N ASP A 298 -10.02 20.61 -10.52
CA ASP A 298 -9.98 19.16 -10.34
C ASP A 298 -11.38 18.62 -10.03
N TRP A 299 -12.13 19.31 -9.16
CA TRP A 299 -13.53 18.97 -8.85
C TRP A 299 -14.39 20.20 -8.54
N SER A 300 -15.53 20.32 -9.23
CA SER A 300 -16.53 21.38 -9.11
C SER A 300 -17.97 20.85 -9.08
N LEU A 301 -18.18 19.55 -9.31
CA LEU A 301 -19.49 18.90 -9.15
C LEU A 301 -19.90 18.81 -7.66
N GLY A 302 -21.07 18.23 -7.43
CA GLY A 302 -21.53 17.90 -6.07
C GLY A 302 -20.51 17.05 -5.31
N HIS A 303 -20.38 17.33 -4.02
CA HIS A 303 -19.59 16.52 -3.10
C HIS A 303 -20.31 16.40 -1.77
N ILE A 304 -19.94 15.38 -1.00
CA ILE A 304 -20.41 15.13 0.36
C ILE A 304 -19.18 15.15 1.27
N SER A 305 -19.11 16.10 2.19
CA SER A 305 -18.09 16.08 3.23
C SER A 305 -18.47 15.08 4.31
N VAL A 306 -17.52 14.21 4.66
CA VAL A 306 -17.68 13.19 5.70
C VAL A 306 -16.67 13.42 6.82
N SER A 307 -16.99 12.99 8.04
CA SER A 307 -16.15 13.17 9.23
C SER A 307 -15.58 11.86 9.76
N GLY A 308 -16.02 10.71 9.24
CA GLY A 308 -15.72 9.38 9.71
C GLY A 308 -16.74 8.85 10.69
N GLY A 309 -17.03 7.55 10.60
CA GLY A 309 -18.10 6.86 11.32
C GLY A 309 -19.37 6.67 10.48
N GLU A 310 -19.48 7.32 9.32
CA GLU A 310 -20.58 7.13 8.38
C GLU A 310 -20.39 5.88 7.51
N ASP A 311 -21.51 5.39 6.97
CA ASP A 311 -21.54 4.25 6.06
C ASP A 311 -21.93 4.67 4.64
N ILE A 312 -21.34 4.03 3.64
CA ILE A 312 -21.69 4.14 2.22
C ILE A 312 -22.25 2.79 1.74
N CYS A 313 -23.30 2.82 0.93
CA CYS A 313 -23.84 1.63 0.28
C CYS A 313 -23.45 1.63 -1.20
N ILE A 314 -22.74 0.59 -1.65
CA ILE A 314 -22.35 0.38 -3.04
C ILE A 314 -22.92 -0.94 -3.53
N GLY A 315 -23.95 -0.87 -4.38
CA GLY A 315 -24.66 -2.04 -4.90
C GLY A 315 -25.10 -3.07 -3.83
N GLY A 316 -25.49 -2.57 -2.65
CA GLY A 316 -25.90 -3.40 -1.51
C GLY A 316 -24.76 -3.91 -0.62
N GLN A 317 -23.51 -3.55 -0.91
CA GLN A 317 -22.35 -3.77 -0.04
C GLN A 317 -22.12 -2.53 0.85
N ARG A 318 -21.66 -2.75 2.08
CA ARG A 318 -21.46 -1.70 3.07
C ARG A 318 -19.99 -1.35 3.25
N LEU A 319 -19.68 -0.06 3.14
CA LEU A 319 -18.35 0.48 3.44
C LEU A 319 -18.42 1.47 4.59
N ASN A 320 -17.60 1.24 5.63
CA ASN A 320 -17.52 2.12 6.80
C ASN A 320 -16.37 3.12 6.60
N ILE A 321 -16.67 4.41 6.70
CA ILE A 321 -15.67 5.49 6.60
C ILE A 321 -14.97 5.62 7.95
N ILE A 322 -13.64 5.53 7.95
CA ILE A 322 -12.85 5.58 9.18
C ILE A 322 -12.01 6.85 9.18
N PHE A 323 -12.30 7.78 10.09
CA PHE A 323 -11.39 8.91 10.34
C PHE A 323 -10.07 8.39 10.91
N ALA A 324 -8.98 8.74 10.24
CA ALA A 324 -7.63 8.25 10.51
C ALA A 324 -6.58 9.36 10.31
N PRO A 325 -6.65 10.47 11.07
CA PRO A 325 -5.67 11.53 10.97
C PRO A 325 -4.27 11.03 11.37
N GLY A 326 -3.26 11.80 10.98
CA GLY A 326 -1.86 11.52 11.30
C GLY A 326 -0.97 11.72 10.09
N HIS A 327 -1.33 11.12 8.95
CA HIS A 327 -0.70 11.43 7.67
C HIS A 327 -1.05 12.84 7.20
N THR A 328 -2.34 13.18 7.19
CA THR A 328 -2.87 14.56 7.09
C THR A 328 -3.99 14.76 8.11
N ASP A 329 -4.42 16.01 8.31
CA ASP A 329 -5.57 16.38 9.16
C ASP A 329 -6.95 16.04 8.56
N GLY A 330 -6.99 15.46 7.37
CA GLY A 330 -8.22 15.06 6.68
C GLY A 330 -8.13 13.66 6.08
N HIS A 331 -7.18 12.84 6.55
CA HIS A 331 -7.02 11.48 6.06
C HIS A 331 -8.16 10.58 6.54
N LEU A 332 -8.71 9.81 5.59
CA LEU A 332 -9.73 8.80 5.81
C LEU A 332 -9.27 7.45 5.28
N ALA A 333 -9.67 6.39 5.98
CA ALA A 333 -9.63 5.02 5.50
C ALA A 333 -11.04 4.50 5.25
N LEU A 334 -11.15 3.39 4.52
CA LEU A 334 -12.44 2.79 4.16
C LEU A 334 -12.42 1.28 4.43
N LEU A 335 -13.33 0.81 5.28
CA LEU A 335 -13.47 -0.62 5.60
C LEU A 335 -14.62 -1.21 4.80
N HIS A 336 -14.33 -2.13 3.89
CA HIS A 336 -15.36 -2.96 3.26
C HIS A 336 -15.79 -4.07 4.22
N VAL A 337 -17.05 -4.06 4.64
CA VAL A 337 -17.54 -4.88 5.75
C VAL A 337 -17.55 -6.36 5.40
N GLU A 338 -18.02 -6.70 4.20
CA GLU A 338 -18.24 -8.06 3.72
C GLU A 338 -16.94 -8.87 3.65
N THR A 339 -15.87 -8.24 3.19
CA THR A 339 -14.55 -8.88 3.04
C THR A 339 -13.57 -8.48 4.15
N HIS A 340 -14.02 -7.64 5.08
CA HIS A 340 -13.23 -7.08 6.18
C HIS A 340 -11.86 -6.51 5.73
N SER A 341 -11.86 -5.88 4.54
CA SER A 341 -10.68 -5.31 3.88
C SER A 341 -10.61 -3.82 4.15
N LEU A 342 -9.47 -3.36 4.66
CA LEU A 342 -9.27 -1.97 5.02
C LEU A 342 -8.39 -1.27 3.99
N ILE A 343 -8.97 -0.32 3.27
CA ILE A 343 -8.28 0.60 2.40
C ILE A 343 -7.69 1.69 3.29
N VAL A 344 -6.37 1.70 3.46
CA VAL A 344 -5.67 2.51 4.48
C VAL A 344 -5.14 3.85 3.96
N GLY A 345 -5.30 4.15 2.67
CA GLY A 345 -4.67 5.33 2.08
C GLY A 345 -3.16 5.32 2.30
N ASP A 346 -2.62 6.49 2.63
CA ASP A 346 -1.21 6.71 2.95
C ASP A 346 -0.85 6.55 4.43
N HIS A 347 -1.74 5.97 5.25
CA HIS A 347 -1.38 5.65 6.64
C HIS A 347 -0.25 4.60 6.71
N CYS A 348 -0.28 3.64 5.79
CA CYS A 348 0.77 2.65 5.57
C CYS A 348 0.97 2.45 4.06
N VAL A 349 2.22 2.18 3.67
CA VAL A 349 2.62 1.77 2.32
C VAL A 349 3.22 0.37 2.34
N GLY A 350 3.19 -0.32 1.20
CA GLY A 350 3.58 -1.74 1.07
C GLY A 350 5.07 -2.01 1.30
N GLN A 351 5.92 -1.00 1.18
CA GLN A 351 7.36 -1.06 1.47
C GLN A 351 7.86 0.29 1.98
N GLY A 352 8.76 0.25 2.97
CA GLY A 352 9.32 1.45 3.58
C GLY A 352 8.42 2.02 4.67
N SER A 353 8.34 3.35 4.76
CA SER A 353 7.54 4.06 5.75
C SER A 353 6.78 5.21 5.10
N ALA A 354 5.55 5.42 5.53
CA ALA A 354 4.70 6.53 5.12
C ALA A 354 5.29 7.87 5.58
N LEU A 355 5.21 8.90 4.75
CA LEU A 355 5.48 10.27 5.19
C LEU A 355 4.29 10.78 6.01
N LEU A 356 4.48 11.71 6.94
CA LEU A 356 3.38 12.49 7.52
C LEU A 356 3.54 13.95 7.12
N ASP A 357 2.51 14.53 6.52
CA ASP A 357 2.57 15.88 5.97
C ASP A 357 2.26 16.92 7.05
N ILE A 358 3.31 17.39 7.71
CA ILE A 358 3.23 18.42 8.74
C ILE A 358 2.59 19.72 8.25
N ALA A 359 2.74 20.07 6.95
CA ALA A 359 2.14 21.28 6.39
C ALA A 359 0.62 21.17 6.24
N SER A 360 0.12 19.93 6.18
CA SER A 360 -1.30 19.59 6.12
C SER A 360 -1.81 18.99 7.44
N GLY A 361 -1.18 19.34 8.57
CA GLY A 361 -1.62 18.98 9.91
C GLY A 361 -1.31 17.53 10.32
N GLY A 362 -0.49 16.82 9.55
CA GLY A 362 0.03 15.52 9.94
C GLY A 362 0.83 15.61 11.24
N ASN A 363 0.62 14.64 12.12
CA ASN A 363 1.27 14.59 13.44
C ASN A 363 1.34 13.15 13.96
N MET A 364 2.30 12.91 14.85
CA MET A 364 2.60 11.56 15.33
C MET A 364 1.57 11.05 16.34
N ALA A 365 0.97 11.92 17.16
CA ALA A 365 -0.01 11.52 18.17
C ALA A 365 -1.25 10.90 17.52
N ASP A 366 -1.83 11.61 16.53
CA ASP A 366 -2.94 11.12 15.73
C ASP A 366 -2.54 9.86 14.96
N TYR A 367 -1.33 9.82 14.40
CA TYR A 367 -0.83 8.63 13.70
C TYR A 367 -0.80 7.39 14.59
N PHE A 368 -0.29 7.50 15.82
CA PHE A 368 -0.30 6.41 16.79
C PHE A 368 -1.74 5.97 17.12
N GLN A 369 -2.63 6.92 17.40
CA GLN A 369 -4.04 6.63 17.73
C GLN A 369 -4.77 5.93 16.57
N SER A 370 -4.61 6.44 15.34
CA SER A 370 -5.18 5.84 14.13
C SER A 370 -4.63 4.44 13.88
N THR A 371 -3.35 4.20 14.15
CA THR A 371 -2.74 2.87 14.01
C THR A 371 -3.33 1.87 14.99
N TYR A 372 -3.51 2.24 16.27
CA TYR A 372 -4.16 1.37 17.26
C TYR A 372 -5.63 1.09 16.90
N LYS A 373 -6.35 2.11 16.43
CA LYS A 373 -7.72 1.94 15.93
C LYS A 373 -7.78 0.91 14.80
N PHE A 374 -6.84 0.93 13.85
CA PHE A 374 -6.78 -0.07 12.79
C PHE A 374 -6.46 -1.48 13.30
N ILE A 375 -5.58 -1.62 14.31
CA ILE A 375 -5.31 -2.92 14.94
C ILE A 375 -6.57 -3.47 15.62
N GLU A 376 -7.33 -2.61 16.31
CA GLU A 376 -8.58 -2.97 16.99
C GLU A 376 -9.70 -3.35 16.02
N LEU A 377 -9.77 -2.71 14.85
CA LEU A 377 -10.65 -3.14 13.77
C LEU A 377 -10.36 -4.59 13.38
N ALA A 378 -9.10 -5.03 13.46
CA ALA A 378 -8.62 -6.36 13.07
C ALA A 378 -8.97 -6.73 11.62
N PRO A 379 -8.63 -5.87 10.64
CA PRO A 379 -8.88 -6.14 9.22
C PRO A 379 -8.25 -7.47 8.82
N HIS A 380 -8.81 -8.15 7.82
CA HIS A 380 -8.22 -9.37 7.28
C HIS A 380 -7.13 -9.07 6.25
N ILE A 381 -7.21 -7.90 5.61
CA ILE A 381 -6.33 -7.43 4.55
C ILE A 381 -6.17 -5.91 4.71
N LEU A 382 -4.94 -5.39 4.56
CA LEU A 382 -4.71 -3.95 4.34
C LEU A 382 -4.44 -3.70 2.86
N ILE A 383 -5.11 -2.70 2.31
CA ILE A 383 -4.93 -2.22 0.95
C ILE A 383 -4.32 -0.83 1.03
N PRO A 384 -2.98 -0.70 0.96
CA PRO A 384 -2.32 0.60 0.86
C PRO A 384 -2.55 1.21 -0.52
N MET A 385 -2.38 2.52 -0.63
CA MET A 385 -2.40 3.20 -1.92
C MET A 385 -1.10 3.05 -2.71
N HIS A 386 -0.03 2.60 -2.05
CA HIS A 386 1.23 2.33 -2.70
C HIS A 386 1.75 0.95 -2.31
N GLY A 387 2.00 0.11 -3.31
CA GLY A 387 2.48 -1.26 -3.14
C GLY A 387 1.38 -2.32 -3.03
N ARG A 388 1.80 -3.57 -2.78
CA ARG A 388 0.90 -4.73 -2.77
C ARG A 388 -0.02 -4.74 -1.55
N VAL A 389 -1.15 -5.43 -1.68
CA VAL A 389 -2.00 -5.78 -0.54
C VAL A 389 -1.20 -6.52 0.52
N ASN A 390 -1.44 -6.20 1.79
CA ASN A 390 -0.79 -6.85 2.91
C ASN A 390 -1.73 -7.88 3.56
N LEU A 391 -1.22 -9.10 3.70
CA LEU A 391 -1.94 -10.25 4.26
C LEU A 391 -1.63 -10.48 5.75
N TRP A 392 -0.90 -9.60 6.40
CA TRP A 392 -0.53 -9.68 7.83
C TRP A 392 -0.76 -8.31 8.48
N PRO A 393 -2.03 -7.89 8.52
CA PRO A 393 -2.40 -6.50 8.77
C PRO A 393 -1.96 -6.00 10.15
N LYS A 394 -2.20 -6.78 11.22
CA LYS A 394 -1.75 -6.39 12.56
C LYS A 394 -0.25 -6.37 12.65
N HIS A 395 0.44 -7.35 12.04
CA HIS A 395 1.90 -7.37 11.97
C HIS A 395 2.45 -6.11 11.30
N MET A 396 1.93 -5.72 10.14
CA MET A 396 2.34 -4.50 9.44
C MET A 396 2.14 -3.26 10.31
N LEU A 397 0.95 -3.08 10.88
CA LEU A 397 0.63 -1.92 11.74
C LEU A 397 1.56 -1.86 12.97
N CYS A 398 1.82 -3.00 13.62
CA CYS A 398 2.76 -3.09 14.73
C CYS A 398 4.21 -2.76 14.30
N GLY A 399 4.60 -3.17 13.10
CA GLY A 399 5.88 -2.80 12.50
C GLY A 399 6.03 -1.28 12.37
N TYR A 400 4.97 -0.59 11.93
CA TYR A 400 4.94 0.87 11.87
C TYR A 400 5.06 1.50 13.26
N LEU A 401 4.29 1.03 14.25
CA LEU A 401 4.40 1.48 15.65
C LEU A 401 5.83 1.32 16.19
N LYS A 402 6.42 0.14 15.99
CA LYS A 402 7.80 -0.16 16.39
C LYS A 402 8.80 0.78 15.74
N ASN A 403 8.70 0.97 14.42
CA ASN A 403 9.61 1.83 13.67
C ASN A 403 9.55 3.28 14.16
N ARG A 404 8.35 3.81 14.43
CA ARG A 404 8.16 5.17 14.96
C ARG A 404 8.73 5.30 16.37
N ARG A 405 8.45 4.37 17.28
CA ARG A 405 9.02 4.41 18.64
C ARG A 405 10.54 4.25 18.65
N SER A 406 11.08 3.37 17.79
CA SER A 406 12.53 3.25 17.63
C SER A 406 13.15 4.56 17.16
N ARG A 407 12.48 5.31 16.28
CA ARG A 407 12.94 6.63 15.86
C ARG A 407 12.93 7.64 16.99
N GLU A 408 11.90 7.63 17.83
CA GLU A 408 11.83 8.49 19.03
C GLU A 408 12.98 8.20 20.00
N LEU A 409 13.31 6.93 20.22
CA LEU A 409 14.45 6.53 21.04
C LEU A 409 15.76 7.07 20.47
N SER A 410 16.01 6.87 19.17
CA SER A 410 17.24 7.42 18.54
C SER A 410 17.33 8.95 18.62
N ILE A 411 16.19 9.65 18.54
CA ILE A 411 16.15 11.12 18.68
C ILE A 411 16.48 11.53 20.12
N LEU A 412 15.90 10.85 21.12
CA LEU A 412 16.21 11.10 22.53
C LEU A 412 17.68 10.82 22.84
N GLU A 413 18.22 9.70 22.37
CA GLU A 413 19.63 9.36 22.53
C GLU A 413 20.56 10.40 21.88
N ALA A 414 20.23 10.89 20.68
CA ALA A 414 21.02 11.94 20.02
C ALA A 414 21.02 13.23 20.86
N ILE A 415 19.87 13.60 21.42
CA ILE A 415 19.69 14.77 22.28
C ILE A 415 20.50 14.62 23.59
N GLU A 416 20.39 13.49 24.28
CA GLU A 416 21.11 13.20 25.52
C GLU A 416 22.63 13.20 25.32
N ASN A 417 23.08 12.78 24.14
CA ASN A 417 24.49 12.85 23.73
C ASN A 417 24.93 14.25 23.25
N GLY A 418 24.09 15.27 23.40
CA GLY A 418 24.44 16.67 23.22
C GLY A 418 24.05 17.29 21.88
N ALA A 419 23.19 16.64 21.08
CA ALA A 419 22.59 17.29 19.91
C ALA A 419 21.71 18.46 20.34
N LYS A 420 21.98 19.67 19.82
CA LYS A 420 21.29 20.91 20.27
C LYS A 420 20.35 21.49 19.24
N THR A 421 20.51 21.08 17.98
CA THR A 421 19.76 21.61 16.84
C THR A 421 19.09 20.49 16.05
N LEU A 422 18.06 20.85 15.28
CA LEU A 422 17.43 19.94 14.34
C LEU A 422 18.46 19.33 13.37
N PHE A 423 19.46 20.12 12.98
CA PHE A 423 20.56 19.64 12.15
C PHE A 423 21.42 18.60 12.84
N ASP A 424 21.79 18.80 14.11
CA ASP A 424 22.59 17.83 14.86
C ASP A 424 21.86 16.49 15.00
N ILE A 425 20.54 16.54 15.26
CA ILE A 425 19.72 15.33 15.36
C ILE A 425 19.63 14.63 14.01
N VAL A 426 19.34 15.35 12.92
CA VAL A 426 19.30 14.74 11.58
C VAL A 426 20.65 14.16 11.19
N ALA A 427 21.74 14.90 11.40
CA ALA A 427 23.09 14.46 11.07
C ALA A 427 23.52 13.23 11.87
N ASN A 428 23.01 13.05 13.09
CA ASN A 428 23.25 11.87 13.92
C ASN A 428 22.34 10.70 13.47
N VAL A 429 21.03 10.90 13.57
CA VAL A 429 19.98 9.87 13.41
C VAL A 429 19.82 9.40 11.96
N TYR A 430 20.17 10.24 10.98
CA TYR A 430 20.10 9.94 9.55
C TYR A 430 21.49 10.03 8.88
N SER A 431 22.57 9.81 9.63
CA SER A 431 23.95 9.85 9.14
C SER A 431 24.21 8.96 7.91
N GLY A 432 23.54 7.81 7.82
CA GLY A 432 23.63 6.88 6.68
C GLY A 432 22.70 7.19 5.50
N ILE A 433 21.92 8.27 5.56
CA ILE A 433 20.96 8.64 4.51
C ILE A 433 21.54 9.78 3.67
N ASP A 434 21.31 9.72 2.35
CA ASP A 434 21.71 10.77 1.41
C ASP A 434 21.23 12.15 1.87
N ARG A 435 22.14 13.14 1.82
CA ARG A 435 21.88 14.51 2.29
C ARG A 435 20.77 15.22 1.52
N SER A 436 20.50 14.83 0.27
CA SER A 436 19.36 15.32 -0.50
C SER A 436 18.01 15.03 0.16
N LEU A 437 17.93 13.98 0.98
CA LEU A 437 16.72 13.59 1.71
C LEU A 437 16.64 14.19 3.11
N TRP A 438 17.66 14.94 3.54
CA TRP A 438 17.71 15.45 4.91
C TRP A 438 16.63 16.48 5.23
N SER A 439 16.07 17.17 4.23
CA SER A 439 14.90 18.04 4.43
C SER A 439 13.65 17.27 4.86
N HIS A 440 13.42 16.10 4.25
CA HIS A 440 12.34 15.17 4.63
C HIS A 440 12.63 14.56 6.00
N ALA A 441 13.88 14.16 6.26
CA ALA A 441 14.31 13.66 7.56
C ALA A 441 14.08 14.70 8.67
N ALA A 442 14.41 15.98 8.42
CA ALA A 442 14.19 17.07 9.36
C ALA A 442 12.69 17.26 9.69
N SER A 443 11.83 17.18 8.67
CA SER A 443 10.37 17.22 8.87
C SER A 443 9.89 16.04 9.72
N ASN A 444 10.42 14.83 9.48
CA ASN A 444 10.12 13.64 10.29
C ASN A 444 10.64 13.75 11.73
N VAL A 445 11.85 14.27 11.95
CA VAL A 445 12.39 14.53 13.30
C VAL A 445 11.48 15.50 14.04
N ARG A 446 11.01 16.57 13.39
CA ARG A 446 10.11 17.53 13.99
C ARG A 446 8.83 16.87 14.51
N LEU A 447 8.17 16.03 13.70
CA LEU A 447 6.98 15.29 14.10
C LEU A 447 7.19 14.45 15.37
N HIS A 448 8.33 13.80 15.48
CA HIS A 448 8.69 13.02 16.66
C HIS A 448 9.01 13.89 17.88
N VAL A 449 9.74 15.00 17.70
CA VAL A 449 10.05 15.92 18.80
C VAL A 449 8.77 16.59 19.34
N ASP A 450 7.86 16.99 18.46
CA ASP A 450 6.56 17.56 18.83
C ASP A 450 5.77 16.56 19.70
N HIS A 451 5.78 15.28 19.32
CA HIS A 451 5.11 14.22 20.07
C HIS A 451 5.78 13.92 21.43
N LEU A 452 7.10 13.82 21.46
CA LEU A 452 7.86 13.65 22.71
C LEU A 452 7.65 14.82 23.67
N THR A 453 7.50 16.03 23.13
CA THR A 453 7.15 17.22 23.90
C THR A 453 5.77 17.08 24.54
N GLN A 454 4.74 16.70 23.76
CA GLN A 454 3.39 16.50 24.27
C GLN A 454 3.34 15.44 25.38
N GLN A 455 4.22 14.44 25.31
CA GLN A 455 4.35 13.40 26.33
C GLN A 455 5.23 13.80 27.53
N ASN A 456 5.80 15.01 27.55
CA ASN A 456 6.78 15.47 28.54
C ASN A 456 8.00 14.53 28.68
N LYS A 457 8.46 13.95 27.56
CA LYS A 457 9.59 13.00 27.51
C LYS A 457 10.92 13.61 27.08
N LEU A 458 10.92 14.87 26.63
CA LEU A 458 12.17 15.56 26.34
C LEU A 458 12.91 15.91 27.64
N PRO A 459 14.26 15.92 27.64
CA PRO A 459 15.06 16.39 28.77
C PRO A 459 14.66 17.79 29.25
N LYS A 460 14.71 18.03 30.57
CA LYS A 460 14.19 19.27 31.21
C LYS A 460 14.91 20.56 30.79
N ASP A 461 16.13 20.44 30.33
CA ASP A 461 16.96 21.53 29.79
C ASP A 461 16.54 21.94 28.36
N ILE A 462 15.64 21.18 27.73
CA ILE A 462 15.07 21.48 26.42
C ILE A 462 13.63 21.96 26.61
N THR A 463 13.43 23.27 26.45
CA THR A 463 12.10 23.88 26.44
C THR A 463 11.62 24.01 25.01
N TYR A 464 10.64 23.19 24.62
CA TYR A 464 9.94 23.31 23.34
C TYR A 464 8.85 24.38 23.47
N GLY A 465 9.00 25.51 22.77
CA GLY A 465 8.09 26.64 22.87
C GLY A 465 6.86 26.49 21.97
N ASP A 466 5.69 26.84 22.51
CA ASP A 466 4.41 26.91 21.81
C ASP A 466 4.46 27.76 20.53
N LYS A 467 3.58 27.40 19.58
CA LYS A 467 3.30 28.03 18.28
C LYS A 467 3.75 29.50 18.16
N MET A 468 4.50 29.76 17.09
CA MET A 468 4.93 31.08 16.62
C MET A 468 3.89 32.20 16.87
N ASN A 469 4.23 33.15 17.73
CA ASN A 469 3.90 34.55 17.55
C ASN A 469 5.24 35.32 17.60
N GLY A 470 5.59 35.95 16.48
CA GLY A 470 6.95 36.41 16.21
C GLY A 470 7.49 37.42 17.21
N TYR A 471 8.82 37.40 17.41
CA TYR A 471 9.74 38.55 17.45
C TYR A 471 11.14 38.04 17.80
N TRP A 472 12.17 38.53 17.10
CA TRP A 472 13.57 38.16 17.31
C TRP A 472 14.14 38.87 18.54
N GLY A 473 14.64 38.11 19.52
CA GLY A 473 15.32 38.63 20.72
C GLY A 473 16.72 38.02 20.88
N LYS A 474 17.76 38.87 20.87
CA LYS A 474 19.17 38.49 21.09
C LYS A 474 19.41 38.12 22.56
N GLY A 475 19.86 36.89 22.82
CA GLY A 475 20.40 36.49 24.11
C GLY A 475 21.04 35.09 24.04
N GLY A 476 22.34 34.99 24.37
CA GLY A 476 23.07 33.73 24.41
C GLY A 476 22.62 32.86 25.58
N GLY A 477 21.73 31.92 25.29
CA GLY A 477 21.24 30.85 26.16
C GLY A 477 20.40 29.90 25.30
N PHE A 478 20.38 28.60 25.62
CA PHE A 478 19.61 27.59 24.89
C PHE A 478 18.17 28.08 24.68
N SER A 479 17.84 28.45 23.44
CA SER A 479 16.57 29.05 23.07
C SER A 479 16.03 28.40 21.80
N VAL A 480 14.70 28.33 21.76
CA VAL A 480 13.79 27.81 20.72
C VAL A 480 14.22 28.13 19.29
N ASP A 481 14.92 29.24 19.05
CA ASP A 481 15.43 29.66 17.73
C ASP A 481 16.45 28.68 17.11
N THR A 482 17.13 27.87 17.93
CA THR A 482 18.13 26.90 17.46
C THR A 482 17.49 25.61 16.92
N PHE A 483 16.27 25.30 17.38
CA PHE A 483 15.45 24.19 16.90
C PHE A 483 14.55 24.60 15.72
N ASN A 484 14.07 25.85 15.75
CA ASN A 484 13.22 26.46 14.72
C ASN A 484 13.99 27.05 13.52
N CYS A 485 15.27 26.74 13.34
CA CYS A 485 15.95 27.05 12.08
C CYS A 485 15.10 26.50 10.95
N SER A 486 14.44 27.42 10.22
CA SER A 486 13.45 27.08 9.22
C SER A 486 14.06 26.09 8.23
N LEU A 487 13.23 25.28 7.58
CA LEU A 487 13.67 24.41 6.47
C LEU A 487 14.57 25.16 5.48
N VAL A 488 14.41 26.49 5.35
CA VAL A 488 15.28 27.41 4.61
C VAL A 488 16.69 27.51 5.21
N ALA A 489 16.86 27.80 6.50
CA ALA A 489 18.19 27.85 7.14
C ALA A 489 18.88 26.47 7.19
N PHE A 490 18.09 25.39 7.29
CA PHE A 490 18.57 24.02 7.15
C PHE A 490 19.05 23.75 5.70
N ALA A 491 18.23 24.10 4.71
CA ALA A 491 18.58 23.96 3.29
C ALA A 491 19.82 24.81 2.91
N GLU A 492 19.95 26.02 3.46
CA GLU A 492 21.13 26.87 3.29
C GLU A 492 22.40 26.25 3.88
N LYS A 493 22.30 25.52 5.00
CA LYS A 493 23.43 24.77 5.58
C LYS A 493 23.79 23.53 4.76
N VAL A 494 22.80 22.81 4.25
CA VAL A 494 23.01 21.65 3.35
C VAL A 494 23.64 22.11 2.02
N GLY A 495 23.25 23.27 1.49
CA GLY A 495 23.75 23.82 0.22
C GLY A 495 25.13 24.50 0.27
N LYS A 496 25.77 24.64 1.43
CA LYS A 496 27.05 25.37 1.61
C LYS A 496 28.31 24.49 1.57
N ILE A 497 28.26 23.31 0.95
CA ILE A 497 29.41 22.39 0.87
C ILE A 497 30.01 22.43 -0.55
N GLU A 498 31.16 23.12 -0.63
CA GLU A 498 32.15 23.43 -1.68
C GLU A 498 31.78 23.54 -3.18
N PRO A 499 32.24 24.63 -3.86
CA PRO A 499 32.03 24.87 -5.28
C PRO A 499 33.07 24.14 -6.13
N ASN A 500 32.66 23.60 -7.27
CA ASN A 500 33.60 23.30 -8.36
C ASN A 500 33.11 23.70 -9.75
N VAL A 501 32.04 24.50 -9.85
CA VAL A 501 31.60 25.12 -11.10
C VAL A 501 30.91 26.44 -10.76
N ASP A 502 31.24 27.52 -11.48
CA ASP A 502 30.63 28.86 -11.35
C ASP A 502 29.10 28.80 -11.51
N GLY A 503 28.36 28.81 -10.39
CA GLY A 503 26.90 28.86 -10.37
C GLY A 503 26.41 29.50 -9.07
N TYR A 504 25.45 30.43 -9.18
CA TYR A 504 24.81 31.05 -8.01
C TYR A 504 23.63 30.20 -7.55
N PHE A 505 23.54 29.96 -6.24
CA PHE A 505 22.33 29.42 -5.60
C PHE A 505 21.35 30.55 -5.34
N VAL A 506 20.14 30.47 -5.91
CA VAL A 506 19.03 31.37 -5.56
C VAL A 506 18.02 30.55 -4.76
N VAL A 507 17.90 30.87 -3.47
CA VAL A 507 16.83 30.35 -2.60
C VAL A 507 15.67 31.34 -2.67
N GLY A 508 14.57 30.93 -3.30
CA GLY A 508 13.37 31.73 -3.44
C GLY A 508 12.18 31.10 -2.73
N LEU A 509 11.48 31.89 -1.91
CA LEU A 509 10.18 31.53 -1.32
C LEU A 509 9.06 31.95 -2.27
N ILE A 510 8.34 30.99 -2.85
CA ILE A 510 7.06 31.25 -3.54
C ILE A 510 5.99 30.37 -2.89
N ARG A 511 4.97 31.00 -2.30
CA ARG A 511 3.76 30.36 -1.75
C ARG A 511 4.02 29.15 -0.82
N GLY A 512 5.01 29.25 0.06
CA GLY A 512 5.25 28.23 1.10
C GLY A 512 6.02 26.98 0.65
N TYR A 513 6.48 26.91 -0.61
CA TYR A 513 7.39 25.86 -1.08
C TYR A 513 8.84 26.38 -1.13
N CYS A 514 9.79 25.55 -0.73
CA CYS A 514 11.22 25.81 -0.89
C CYS A 514 11.67 25.18 -2.21
N LEU A 515 11.92 26.00 -3.24
CA LEU A 515 12.57 25.54 -4.47
C LEU A 515 14.09 25.76 -4.36
N VAL A 516 14.86 24.70 -4.57
CA VAL A 516 16.31 24.77 -4.74
C VAL A 516 16.61 24.48 -6.21
N GLY A 517 17.17 25.47 -6.92
CA GLY A 517 17.54 25.34 -8.33
C GLY A 517 19.00 25.77 -8.57
N ILE A 518 19.68 25.08 -9.48
CA ILE A 518 21.03 25.40 -9.96
C ILE A 518 20.88 26.21 -11.25
N PHE A 519 21.39 27.44 -11.29
CA PHE A 519 21.35 28.28 -12.49
C PHE A 519 22.77 28.53 -13.03
N ASN A 520 23.00 28.20 -14.31
CA ASN A 520 24.14 28.70 -15.08
C ASN A 520 23.81 30.10 -15.60
N SER A 521 24.79 30.99 -15.61
CA SER A 521 24.66 32.45 -15.80
C SER A 521 24.20 32.93 -17.19
N GLU A 522 23.67 32.07 -18.06
CA GLU A 522 23.09 32.46 -19.35
C GLU A 522 21.78 31.71 -19.62
N ALA A 523 20.66 32.22 -19.09
CA ALA A 523 19.33 31.79 -19.52
C ALA A 523 18.36 32.99 -19.59
N PRO A 524 17.64 33.20 -20.72
CA PRO A 524 16.69 34.29 -20.87
C PRO A 524 15.43 34.08 -20.00
N LYS A 525 14.82 35.19 -19.57
CA LYS A 525 13.77 35.34 -18.54
C LYS A 525 12.44 34.55 -18.71
N ASN A 526 12.32 33.58 -19.62
CA ASN A 526 11.05 32.94 -20.00
C ASN A 526 10.97 31.41 -19.79
N LEU A 527 11.65 30.85 -18.77
CA LEU A 527 11.52 29.43 -18.40
C LEU A 527 11.03 29.29 -16.94
N TRP A 528 9.71 29.46 -16.74
CA TRP A 528 9.01 29.17 -15.49
C TRP A 528 7.86 28.18 -15.69
N ASN A 529 8.05 27.17 -16.54
CA ASN A 529 7.12 26.06 -16.69
C ASN A 529 7.90 24.74 -16.74
N GLY A 530 7.63 23.87 -15.76
CA GLY A 530 7.96 22.44 -15.79
C GLY A 530 9.38 22.08 -15.35
N PHE A 531 9.55 21.66 -14.09
CA PHE A 531 10.66 20.79 -13.72
C PHE A 531 10.19 19.73 -12.71
N SER A 532 10.35 18.47 -13.10
CA SER A 532 10.21 17.25 -12.31
C SER A 532 11.62 16.77 -11.98
N ILE A 533 11.94 16.54 -10.70
CA ILE A 533 13.22 15.97 -10.28
C ILE A 533 13.00 14.50 -9.93
N GLN A 534 13.57 13.63 -10.74
CA GLN A 534 13.54 12.17 -10.64
C GLN A 534 14.90 11.71 -10.07
N MET A 535 14.94 11.00 -8.94
CA MET A 535 16.18 10.34 -8.46
C MET A 535 15.90 8.99 -7.83
N ASP A 536 16.65 7.97 -8.27
CA ASP A 536 16.54 6.54 -7.93
C ASP A 536 16.85 6.22 -6.48
N LEU A 537 16.13 5.22 -5.94
CA LEU A 537 16.37 4.69 -4.61
C LEU A 537 16.43 3.15 -4.65
N HIS A 538 17.54 2.62 -4.17
CA HIS A 538 17.63 1.35 -3.45
C HIS A 538 18.07 1.70 -2.04
N ILE A 539 17.33 1.24 -1.04
CA ILE A 539 17.72 1.28 0.38
C ILE A 539 17.73 -0.19 0.84
N PRO A 540 18.81 -0.69 1.47
CA PRO A 540 18.94 -2.08 1.90
C PRO A 540 18.01 -2.47 3.05
#